data_AF-A0A6B3SII3-F1
#
_entry.id   AF-A0A6B3SII3-F1
#
_cell.length_a   1.000
_cell.length_b   1.000
_cell.length_c   1.000
_cell.angle_alpha   90.00
_cell.angle_beta   90.00
_cell.angle_gamma   90.00
#
_symmetry.space_group_name_H-M   'P 1'
#
loop_
_entity.id
_entity.type
_entity.pdbx_description
1 polymer ?
#
loop_
_entity_poly.entity_id
_entity_poly.type
_entity_poly.pdbx_seq_one_letter_code
_entity_poly.pdbx_strand_id
1 'polypeptide(L)'
;MLKLFAEHLSLSDRYLSHIKCNRKNIGSNVARTIEERMGLPHGWMDREHDQPPENATAPADENEKLFMEMALALYRSQRAEAQQLLLTLLRQRLEPAANASPAPLDAVLGTQSKRRGRKPVQQQLTELTIPVVTGT
;
A
#
# COMPACT_ATOMS: atom_id res chain seq x y z
N MET A 1 31.44 -12.10 19.28
CA MET A 1 30.11 -11.76 18.76
C MET A 1 29.04 -12.75 19.21
N LEU A 2 29.13 -14.06 18.92
CA LEU A 2 28.09 -15.04 19.34
C LEU A 2 28.00 -15.26 20.87
N LYS A 3 29.11 -15.16 21.61
CA LYS A 3 29.14 -15.35 23.07
C LYS A 3 28.22 -14.40 23.83
N LEU A 4 28.22 -13.11 23.48
CA LEU A 4 27.36 -12.10 24.13
C LEU A 4 25.88 -12.38 23.86
N PHE A 5 25.55 -12.86 22.65
CA PHE A 5 24.20 -13.27 22.29
C PHE A 5 23.77 -14.54 23.05
N ALA A 6 24.70 -15.50 23.22
CA ALA A 6 24.50 -16.71 24.01
C ALA A 6 24.18 -16.37 25.47
N GLU A 7 24.96 -15.49 26.07
CA GLU A 7 24.78 -15.01 27.45
C GLU A 7 23.44 -14.31 27.62
N HIS A 8 23.09 -13.41 26.69
CA HIS A 8 21.82 -12.68 26.72
C HIS A 8 20.59 -13.60 26.64
N LEU A 9 20.69 -14.70 25.89
CA LEU A 9 19.62 -15.69 25.74
C LEU A 9 19.69 -16.83 26.77
N SER A 10 20.69 -16.85 27.64
CA SER A 10 21.00 -17.98 28.53
C SER A 10 21.14 -19.32 27.79
N LEU A 11 21.63 -19.27 26.54
CA LEU A 11 21.89 -20.44 25.70
C LEU A 11 23.39 -20.76 25.69
N SER A 12 23.73 -22.02 25.47
CA SER A 12 25.15 -22.39 25.30
C SER A 12 25.69 -21.91 23.94
N ASP A 13 26.92 -21.41 23.92
CA ASP A 13 27.61 -20.98 22.69
C ASP A 13 27.69 -22.13 21.66
N ARG A 14 27.89 -23.37 22.14
CA ARG A 14 27.86 -24.58 21.32
C ARG A 14 26.50 -24.81 20.66
N TYR A 15 25.40 -24.57 21.38
CA TYR A 15 24.05 -24.73 20.84
C TYR A 15 23.73 -23.69 19.77
N LEU A 16 24.14 -22.42 19.97
CA LEU A 16 24.03 -21.39 18.94
C LEU A 16 24.89 -21.69 17.71
N SER A 17 26.08 -22.26 17.88
CA SER A 17 26.90 -22.72 16.76
C SER A 17 26.21 -23.84 15.96
N HIS A 18 25.49 -24.75 16.62
CA HIS A 18 24.70 -25.79 15.94
C HIS A 18 23.51 -25.22 15.15
N ILE A 19 22.79 -24.25 15.71
CA ILE A 19 21.69 -23.56 15.02
C ILE A 19 22.24 -22.80 13.80
N LYS A 20 23.34 -22.05 13.98
CA LYS A 20 23.96 -21.25 12.91
C LYS A 20 24.48 -22.10 11.75
N CYS A 21 25.03 -23.28 12.01
CA CYS A 21 25.45 -24.21 10.96
C CYS A 21 24.30 -25.05 10.40
N ASN A 22 23.05 -24.71 10.72
CA ASN A 22 21.82 -25.39 10.32
C ASN A 22 21.84 -26.91 10.60
N ARG A 23 22.55 -27.34 11.65
CA ARG A 23 22.64 -28.76 12.03
C ARG A 23 21.48 -29.22 12.90
N LYS A 24 20.79 -28.28 13.56
CA LYS A 24 19.61 -28.54 14.38
C LYS A 24 18.61 -27.40 14.24
N ASN A 25 17.36 -27.75 13.94
CA ASN A 25 16.25 -26.82 14.10
C ASN A 25 16.08 -26.46 15.58
N ILE A 26 15.69 -25.22 15.82
CA ILE A 26 15.40 -24.71 17.15
C ILE A 26 14.02 -25.19 17.60
N GLY A 27 13.89 -25.56 18.87
CA GLY A 27 12.60 -26.00 19.43
C GLY A 27 11.68 -24.80 19.72
N SER A 28 10.37 -25.05 19.75
CA SER A 28 9.34 -24.03 19.99
C SER A 28 9.58 -23.22 21.27
N ASN A 29 9.91 -23.88 22.39
CA ASN A 29 10.18 -23.21 23.66
C ASN A 29 11.37 -22.22 23.58
N VAL A 30 12.40 -22.58 22.81
CA VAL A 30 13.58 -21.73 22.65
C VAL A 30 13.26 -20.57 21.72
N ALA A 31 12.50 -20.80 20.64
CA ALA A 31 12.02 -19.73 19.77
C ALA A 31 11.21 -18.68 20.56
N ARG A 32 10.27 -19.11 21.41
CA ARG A 32 9.51 -18.20 22.30
C ARG A 32 10.39 -17.46 23.29
N THR A 33 11.35 -18.13 23.90
CA THR A 33 12.30 -17.48 24.82
C THR A 33 13.10 -16.38 24.12
N ILE A 34 13.49 -16.61 22.86
CA ILE A 34 14.19 -15.58 22.06
C ILE A 34 13.25 -14.44 21.73
N GLU A 35 12.01 -14.72 21.33
CA GLU A 35 11.01 -13.68 21.05
C GLU A 35 10.78 -12.78 22.26
N GLU A 36 10.55 -13.35 23.44
CA GLU A 36 10.34 -12.61 24.69
C GLU A 36 11.54 -11.74 25.07
N ARG A 37 12.76 -12.30 25.03
CA ARG A 37 13.98 -11.58 25.43
C ARG A 37 14.37 -10.48 24.45
N MET A 38 14.06 -10.66 23.16
CA MET A 38 14.34 -9.69 22.11
C MET A 38 13.17 -8.70 21.91
N GLY A 39 12.06 -8.86 22.63
CA GLY A 39 10.86 -8.03 22.47
C GLY A 39 10.19 -8.20 21.11
N LEU A 40 10.32 -9.36 20.49
CA LEU A 40 9.73 -9.70 19.20
C LEU A 40 8.28 -10.20 19.40
N PRO A 41 7.39 -9.94 18.43
CA PRO A 41 6.03 -10.45 18.50
C PRO A 41 6.00 -11.98 18.47
N HIS A 42 4.99 -12.57 19.10
CA HIS A 42 4.78 -14.01 19.06
C HIS A 42 4.63 -14.48 17.61
N GLY A 43 5.36 -15.53 17.24
CA GLY A 43 5.35 -16.07 15.89
C GLY A 43 6.27 -15.36 14.92
N TRP A 44 7.19 -14.53 15.41
CA TRP A 44 8.21 -13.90 14.60
C TRP A 44 9.19 -14.96 14.08
N MET A 45 9.75 -15.79 14.95
CA MET A 45 10.75 -16.82 14.59
C MET A 45 10.21 -17.99 13.74
N ASP A 46 8.88 -18.12 13.62
CA ASP A 46 8.23 -19.19 12.84
C ASP A 46 8.03 -18.80 11.36
N ARG A 47 8.33 -17.55 11.01
CA ARG A 47 8.14 -17.03 9.66
C ARG A 47 9.47 -16.94 8.95
N GLU A 48 9.45 -17.20 7.64
CA GLU A 48 10.62 -16.94 6.80
C GLU A 48 10.76 -15.43 6.58
N HIS A 49 11.86 -14.83 7.07
CA HIS A 49 12.10 -13.38 7.00
C HIS A 49 12.90 -12.93 5.78
N ASP A 50 13.68 -13.84 5.18
CA ASP A 50 14.57 -13.54 4.04
C ASP A 50 13.91 -13.80 2.68
N GLN A 51 12.69 -14.35 2.71
CA GLN A 51 11.86 -14.36 1.52
C GLN A 51 11.17 -12.99 1.43
N PRO A 52 11.28 -12.25 0.31
CA PRO A 52 10.26 -11.24 0.02
C PRO A 52 8.92 -11.97 0.14
N PRO A 53 7.89 -11.37 0.77
CA PRO A 53 6.65 -12.09 1.01
C PRO A 53 6.28 -12.76 -0.31
N GLU A 54 5.96 -14.06 -0.32
CA GLU A 54 5.61 -14.77 -1.57
C GLU A 54 4.49 -14.02 -2.34
N ASN A 55 3.79 -13.13 -1.63
CA ASN A 55 2.77 -12.20 -2.09
C ASN A 55 3.22 -10.73 -2.27
N ALA A 56 4.51 -10.39 -2.38
CA ALA A 56 4.94 -9.02 -2.73
C ALA A 56 4.47 -8.63 -4.14
N THR A 57 4.21 -9.62 -4.99
CA THR A 57 3.66 -9.45 -6.34
C THR A 57 2.16 -9.73 -6.38
N ALA A 58 1.60 -10.36 -5.33
CA ALA A 58 0.17 -10.60 -5.27
C ALA A 58 -0.51 -9.33 -4.72
N PRO A 59 -1.58 -8.86 -5.37
CA PRO A 59 -2.32 -7.71 -4.87
C PRO A 59 -2.88 -8.02 -3.47
N ALA A 60 -2.79 -7.06 -2.55
CA ALA A 60 -3.27 -7.20 -1.19
C ALA A 60 -4.79 -7.28 -1.10
N ASP A 61 -5.51 -6.69 -2.07
CA ASP A 61 -6.96 -6.75 -2.21
C ASP A 61 -7.43 -6.66 -3.68
N GLU A 62 -8.74 -6.82 -3.91
CA GLU A 62 -9.35 -6.76 -5.25
C GLU A 62 -9.24 -5.38 -5.92
N ASN A 63 -9.17 -4.31 -5.14
CA ASN A 63 -9.04 -2.95 -5.67
C ASN A 63 -7.60 -2.70 -6.16
N GLU A 64 -6.60 -3.18 -5.44
CA GLU A 64 -5.20 -3.17 -5.87
C GLU A 64 -5.00 -4.04 -7.12
N LYS A 65 -5.65 -5.20 -7.17
CA LYS A 65 -5.65 -6.06 -8.37
C LYS A 65 -6.19 -5.32 -9.59
N LEU A 66 -7.36 -4.69 -9.46
CA LEU A 66 -7.98 -3.91 -10.54
C LEU A 66 -7.08 -2.75 -10.98
N PHE A 67 -6.46 -2.06 -10.03
CA PHE A 67 -5.52 -0.99 -10.32
C PHE A 67 -4.30 -1.50 -11.09
N MET A 68 -3.68 -2.62 -10.67
CA MET A 68 -2.54 -3.21 -11.36
C MET A 68 -2.89 -3.65 -12.78
N GLU A 69 -4.05 -4.28 -12.98
CA GLU A 69 -4.52 -4.70 -14.30
C GLU A 69 -4.73 -3.51 -15.23
N MET A 70 -5.39 -2.45 -14.75
CA MET A 70 -5.60 -1.23 -15.51
C MET A 70 -4.27 -0.49 -15.81
N ALA A 71 -3.40 -0.38 -14.81
CA ALA A 71 -2.08 0.24 -14.97
C ALA A 71 -1.23 -0.51 -16.00
N LEU A 72 -1.28 -1.84 -16.01
CA LEU A 72 -0.58 -2.67 -16.98
C LEU A 72 -1.15 -2.51 -18.39
N ALA A 73 -2.48 -2.43 -18.53
CA ALA A 73 -3.12 -2.14 -19.80
C ALA A 73 -2.70 -0.78 -20.37
N LEU A 74 -2.72 0.27 -19.53
CA LEU A 74 -2.30 1.61 -19.91
C LEU A 74 -0.81 1.69 -20.24
N TYR A 75 0.05 1.07 -19.42
CA TYR A 75 1.49 0.99 -19.67
C TYR A 75 1.80 0.36 -21.04
N ARG A 76 1.12 -0.74 -21.40
CA ARG A 76 1.33 -1.39 -22.69
C ARG A 76 0.87 -0.53 -23.87
N SER A 77 -0.17 0.28 -23.68
CA SER A 77 -0.65 1.20 -24.72
C SER A 77 0.31 2.37 -24.98
N GLN A 78 1.02 2.84 -23.95
CA GLN A 78 1.85 4.06 -23.98
C GLN A 78 3.25 3.80 -23.39
N ARG A 79 3.89 2.72 -23.84
CA ARG A 79 5.12 2.21 -23.21
C ARG A 79 6.22 3.26 -23.08
N ALA A 80 6.49 4.03 -24.14
CA ALA A 80 7.59 4.99 -24.15
C ALA A 80 7.37 6.14 -23.16
N GLU A 81 6.16 6.72 -23.15
CA GLU A 81 5.79 7.81 -22.26
C GLU A 81 5.72 7.35 -20.80
N ALA A 82 5.09 6.20 -20.54
CA ALA A 82 5.00 5.64 -19.20
C ALA A 82 6.38 5.31 -18.60
N GLN A 83 7.32 4.79 -19.40
CA GLN A 83 8.69 4.55 -18.96
C GLN A 83 9.42 5.85 -18.57
N GLN A 84 9.28 6.91 -19.36
CA GLN A 84 9.89 8.21 -19.08
C GLN A 84 9.34 8.84 -17.79
N LEU A 85 8.02 8.74 -17.58
CA LEU A 85 7.38 9.21 -16.35
C LEU A 85 7.86 8.42 -15.13
N LEU A 86 7.94 7.09 -15.23
CA LEU A 86 8.43 6.25 -14.14
C LEU A 86 9.88 6.59 -13.77
N LEU A 87 10.75 6.77 -14.77
CA LEU A 87 12.14 7.17 -14.56
C LEU A 87 12.25 8.56 -13.93
N THR A 88 11.39 9.49 -14.33
CA THR A 88 11.32 10.84 -13.74
C THR A 88 10.96 10.78 -12.27
N LEU A 89 9.94 10.01 -11.89
CA LEU A 89 9.50 9.84 -10.50
C LEU A 89 10.56 9.12 -9.66
N LEU A 90 11.21 8.08 -10.19
CA LEU A 90 12.29 7.38 -9.52
C LEU A 90 13.47 8.31 -9.26
N ARG A 91 13.86 9.12 -10.24
CA ARG A 91 14.90 10.13 -10.05
C ARG A 91 14.51 11.13 -8.95
N GLN A 92 13.27 11.63 -8.96
CA GLN A 92 12.78 12.54 -7.91
C GLN A 92 12.83 11.91 -6.50
N ARG A 93 12.57 10.61 -6.39
CA ARG A 93 12.63 9.89 -5.11
C ARG A 93 14.06 9.55 -4.66
N LEU A 94 14.96 9.33 -5.61
CA LEU A 94 16.36 8.97 -5.34
C LEU A 94 17.24 10.19 -5.03
N GLU A 95 16.84 11.40 -5.45
CA GLU A 95 17.51 12.66 -5.09
C GLU A 95 16.91 13.20 -3.77
N PRO A 96 17.55 13.02 -2.60
CA PRO A 96 17.05 13.62 -1.37
C PRO A 96 17.24 15.14 -1.43
N ALA A 97 16.14 15.88 -1.53
CA ALA A 97 16.03 17.29 -1.14
C ALA A 97 16.97 18.31 -1.82
N ALA A 98 17.16 18.24 -3.15
CA ALA A 98 17.72 19.39 -3.89
C ALA A 98 16.65 20.42 -4.30
N ASN A 99 15.36 20.19 -4.03
CA ASN A 99 14.33 21.20 -4.28
C ASN A 99 13.21 21.15 -3.24
N ALA A 100 13.48 21.78 -2.08
CA ALA A 100 12.41 22.24 -1.22
C ALA A 100 11.60 23.31 -1.97
N SER A 101 10.31 22.99 -2.14
CA SER A 101 9.18 23.72 -2.76
C SER A 101 9.05 25.22 -2.38
N PRO A 102 8.20 26.05 -3.03
CA PRO A 102 6.78 25.75 -3.26
C PRO A 102 6.12 26.27 -4.56
N ALA A 103 4.96 25.67 -4.88
CA ALA A 103 3.67 26.34 -5.18
C ALA A 103 2.84 25.55 -6.26
N PRO A 104 1.51 25.74 -6.34
CA PRO A 104 0.55 24.70 -5.98
C PRO A 104 -0.13 24.09 -7.22
N LEU A 105 -0.71 22.90 -7.04
CA LEU A 105 -1.53 22.16 -8.00
C LEU A 105 -2.88 22.82 -8.33
N ASP A 106 -3.02 24.14 -8.18
CA ASP A 106 -4.26 24.88 -8.49
C ASP A 106 -4.25 25.51 -9.90
N ALA A 107 -3.13 25.48 -10.63
CA ALA A 107 -2.99 26.19 -11.90
C ALA A 107 -3.32 25.38 -13.17
N VAL A 108 -3.52 24.06 -13.10
CA VAL A 108 -3.75 23.21 -14.29
C VAL A 108 -5.24 23.06 -14.66
N LEU A 109 -6.17 23.44 -13.77
CA LEU A 109 -7.63 23.34 -14.02
C LEU A 109 -8.33 24.71 -13.99
N GLY A 110 -7.70 25.74 -14.55
CA GLY A 110 -8.31 27.06 -14.73
C GLY A 110 -8.72 27.33 -16.16
N THR A 111 -9.99 27.06 -16.53
CA THR A 111 -10.80 27.97 -17.36
C THR A 111 -12.25 27.50 -17.47
N GLN A 112 -13.16 28.29 -16.90
CA GLN A 112 -14.41 28.80 -17.50
C GLN A 112 -15.27 29.36 -16.35
N SER A 113 -15.11 30.64 -16.03
CA SER A 113 -15.95 31.73 -16.57
C SER A 113 -17.38 31.75 -16.00
N LYS A 114 -17.55 32.62 -14.99
CA LYS A 114 -18.57 33.66 -14.95
C LYS A 114 -20.05 33.20 -15.02
N ARG A 115 -20.76 33.28 -13.89
CA ARG A 115 -22.08 33.93 -13.84
C ARG A 115 -22.46 34.35 -12.42
N ARG A 116 -22.88 35.61 -12.36
CA ARG A 116 -23.44 36.34 -11.23
C ARG A 116 -24.75 35.67 -10.77
N GLY A 117 -25.10 35.90 -9.51
CA GLY A 117 -26.06 35.10 -8.76
C GLY A 117 -27.51 35.08 -9.26
N ARG A 118 -28.27 34.11 -8.72
CA ARG A 118 -29.73 34.17 -8.59
C ARG A 118 -30.17 33.15 -7.54
N LYS A 119 -31.11 33.57 -6.68
CA LYS A 119 -31.67 32.88 -5.50
C LYS A 119 -32.40 31.57 -5.84
N PRO A 120 -32.64 30.67 -4.86
CA PRO A 120 -33.32 29.40 -5.07
C PRO A 120 -34.84 29.57 -5.03
N VAL A 121 -35.56 29.14 -6.08
CA VAL A 121 -37.02 28.89 -6.09
C VAL A 121 -37.31 27.83 -7.16
N GLN A 122 -37.88 26.70 -6.75
CA GLN A 122 -38.77 25.80 -7.52
C GLN A 122 -39.21 24.72 -6.50
N GLN A 123 -40.30 24.90 -5.74
CA GLN A 123 -41.71 24.93 -6.14
C GLN A 123 -42.11 23.76 -7.05
N GLN A 124 -42.56 22.70 -6.37
CA GLN A 124 -43.78 21.91 -6.64
C GLN A 124 -44.15 21.69 -8.11
N LEU A 125 -43.94 20.46 -8.59
CA LEU A 125 -44.69 19.92 -9.71
C LEU A 125 -45.89 19.15 -9.15
N THR A 126 -47.04 19.80 -9.25
CA THR A 126 -48.40 19.29 -8.99
C THR A 126 -48.69 18.01 -9.76
N GLU A 127 -49.20 17.01 -9.05
CA GLU A 127 -49.89 15.85 -9.61
C GLU A 127 -51.10 16.31 -10.44
N LEU A 128 -51.12 15.94 -11.73
CA LEU A 128 -52.28 16.08 -12.61
C LEU A 128 -52.88 14.68 -12.80
N THR A 129 -53.73 14.30 -11.85
CA THR A 129 -54.62 13.14 -11.95
C THR A 129 -55.85 13.50 -12.78
N ILE A 130 -56.16 12.59 -13.69
CA ILE A 130 -57.09 12.63 -14.83
C ILE A 130 -58.56 12.73 -14.39
N PRO A 131 -59.43 13.46 -15.10
CA PRO A 131 -60.87 13.16 -15.10
C PRO A 131 -61.26 12.28 -16.29
N VAL A 132 -61.79 11.11 -15.97
CA VAL A 132 -62.59 10.25 -16.86
C VAL A 132 -63.88 10.98 -17.25
N VAL A 133 -64.14 11.11 -18.55
CA VAL A 133 -65.45 11.48 -19.08
C VAL A 133 -65.97 10.35 -19.96
N THR A 134 -67.15 9.89 -19.58
CA THR A 134 -67.99 8.85 -20.20
C THR A 134 -68.81 9.38 -21.38
N GLY A 135 -69.10 8.49 -22.35
CA GLY A 135 -70.11 8.64 -23.40
C GLY A 135 -69.58 8.08 -24.72
N THR A 136 -70.17 7.09 -25.37
CA THR A 136 -71.60 6.78 -25.61
C THR A 136 -71.87 5.28 -25.67
#